data_AF-A0A956NWJ5-F1
#
_entry.id   AF-A0A956NWJ5-F1
#
_cell.length_a   1.000
_cell.length_b   1.000
_cell.length_c   1.000
_cell.angle_alpha   90.00
_cell.angle_beta   90.00
_cell.angle_gamma   90.00
#
_symmetry.space_group_name_H-M   'P 1'
#
loop_
_entity.id
_entity.type
_entity.pdbx_description
1 polymer ?
#
loop_
_entity_poly.entity_id
_entity_poly.type
_entity_poly.pdbx_seq_one_letter_code
_entity_poly.pdbx_strand_id
1 'polypeptide(L)'
;MDSLEFTDRIKSLEKNIGGVVRGKPRIVKTAVIALLSRSHMLIEDVPGVGKTTLAQALARSTELSFKRIQFTSDLLPSDILGVSVL
;
A
#
# COMPACT_ATOMS: atom_id res chain seq x y z
N MET A 1 16.46 -12.37 15.47
CA MET A 1 16.67 -11.46 14.34
C MET A 1 17.42 -10.27 14.86
N ASP A 2 18.61 -9.97 14.32
CA ASP A 2 19.37 -8.80 14.73
C ASP A 2 18.68 -7.52 14.22
N SER A 3 18.74 -6.46 15.02
CA SER A 3 18.25 -5.11 14.69
C SER A 3 18.84 -4.58 13.37
N LEU A 4 20.10 -4.91 13.07
CA LEU A 4 20.77 -4.56 11.83
C LEU A 4 20.16 -5.29 10.63
N GLU A 5 19.94 -6.60 10.76
CA GLU A 5 19.30 -7.42 9.73
C GLU A 5 17.90 -6.93 9.38
N PHE A 6 17.11 -6.55 10.40
CA PHE A 6 15.77 -5.99 10.18
C PHE A 6 15.84 -4.68 9.40
N THR A 7 16.73 -3.77 9.79
CA THR A 7 16.91 -2.48 9.13
C THR A 7 17.28 -2.64 7.66
N ASP A 8 18.16 -3.59 7.33
CA ASP A 8 18.58 -3.85 5.95
C ASP A 8 17.48 -4.46 5.09
N ARG A 9 16.61 -5.29 5.66
CA ARG A 9 15.41 -5.78 4.97
C ARG A 9 14.44 -4.65 4.66
N ILE A 10 14.23 -3.71 5.58
CA ILE A 10 13.37 -2.53 5.34
C ILE A 10 13.95 -1.66 4.23
N LYS A 11 15.25 -1.36 4.26
CA LYS A 11 15.92 -0.62 3.17
C LYS A 11 15.79 -1.32 1.81
N SER A 12 15.91 -2.65 1.80
CA SER A 12 15.75 -3.45 0.58
C SER A 12 14.32 -3.40 0.05
N LEU A 13 13.33 -3.45 0.94
CA LEU A 13 11.92 -3.30 0.59
C LEU A 13 11.62 -1.91 0.01
N GLU A 14 12.08 -0.85 0.67
CA GLU A 14 11.93 0.54 0.17
C GLU A 14 12.59 0.71 -1.21
N LYS A 15 13.79 0.13 -1.41
CA LYS A 15 14.50 0.17 -2.69
C LYS A 15 13.73 -0.56 -3.79
N ASN A 16 13.17 -1.74 -3.49
CA ASN A 16 12.38 -2.51 -4.45
C ASN A 16 11.14 -1.72 -4.92
N ILE A 17 10.38 -1.16 -3.98
CA ILE A 17 9.19 -0.34 -4.30
C ILE A 17 9.59 0.93 -5.05
N GLY A 18 10.69 1.58 -4.66
CA GLY A 18 11.24 2.77 -5.32
C GLY A 18 11.68 2.54 -6.77
N GLY A 19 11.95 1.29 -7.17
CA GLY A 19 12.20 0.93 -8.57
C GLY A 19 10.98 1.11 -9.48
N VAL A 20 9.77 0.98 -8.92
CA VAL A 20 8.48 1.12 -9.63
C VAL A 20 7.88 2.50 -9.41
N VAL A 21 7.87 3.00 -8.17
CA VAL A 21 7.33 4.32 -7.80
C VAL A 21 8.46 5.35 -7.78
N ARG A 22 8.83 5.87 -8.95
CA ARG A 22 9.98 6.77 -9.11
C ARG A 22 9.74 8.17 -8.56
N GLY A 23 10.81 8.80 -8.07
CA GLY A 23 10.81 10.21 -7.63
C GLY A 23 10.06 10.50 -6.33
N LYS A 24 9.58 9.46 -5.62
CA LYS A 24 8.74 9.62 -4.41
C LYS A 24 9.28 8.82 -3.19
N PRO A 25 10.58 8.92 -2.83
CA PRO A 25 11.17 8.11 -1.75
C PRO A 25 10.49 8.31 -0.39
N ARG A 26 10.05 9.54 -0.08
CA ARG A 26 9.33 9.83 1.17
C ARG A 26 7.99 9.10 1.23
N ILE A 27 7.24 9.07 0.12
CA ILE A 27 5.94 8.39 0.06
C ILE A 27 6.12 6.88 0.20
N VAL A 28 7.13 6.30 -0.44
CA VAL A 28 7.48 4.87 -0.29
C VAL A 28 7.78 4.54 1.17
N LYS A 29 8.64 5.34 1.83
CA LYS A 29 8.97 5.17 3.24
C LYS A 29 7.74 5.27 4.15
N THR A 30 6.88 6.27 3.96
CA THR A 30 5.64 6.41 4.73
C THR A 30 4.71 5.20 4.52
N ALA A 31 4.64 4.65 3.29
CA ALA A 31 3.81 3.49 2.99
C ALA A 31 4.29 2.23 3.71
N VAL A 32 5.61 2.03 3.76
CA VAL A 32 6.22 0.94 4.53
C VAL A 32 5.95 1.12 6.03
N ILE A 33 6.12 2.34 6.57
CA ILE A 33 5.81 2.64 7.98
C ILE A 33 4.33 2.35 8.28
N ALA A 34 3.40 2.80 7.44
CA ALA A 34 1.97 2.59 7.63
C ALA A 34 1.63 1.09 7.65
N LEU A 35 2.22 0.31 6.75
CA LEU A 35 2.03 -1.15 6.72
C LEU A 35 2.52 -1.82 8.01
N LEU A 36 3.75 -1.54 8.42
CA LEU A 36 4.37 -2.18 9.59
C LEU A 36 3.71 -1.77 10.91
N SER A 37 3.17 -0.55 10.97
CA SER A 37 2.42 -0.04 12.12
C SER A 37 0.94 -0.46 12.12
N ARG A 38 0.47 -1.19 11.09
CA ARG A 38 -0.96 -1.53 10.89
C ARG A 38 -1.87 -0.29 10.85
N SER A 39 -1.35 0.81 10.30
CA SER A 39 -2.05 2.09 10.18
C SER A 39 -2.72 2.24 8.81
N HIS A 40 -3.50 3.30 8.65
CA HIS A 40 -4.13 3.68 7.39
C HIS A 40 -3.44 4.90 6.78
N MET A 41 -3.49 5.01 5.45
CA MET A 41 -2.90 6.12 4.72
C MET A 41 -3.92 6.75 3.78
N LEU A 42 -4.09 8.06 3.91
CA LEU A 42 -4.76 8.88 2.91
C LEU A 42 -3.71 9.45 1.94
N ILE A 43 -3.97 9.33 0.63
CA ILE A 43 -3.08 9.87 -0.40
C ILE A 43 -3.83 10.91 -1.23
N GLU A 44 -3.59 12.17 -0.91
CA GLU A 44 -4.07 13.32 -1.67
C GLU A 44 -3.05 13.69 -2.74
N ASP A 45 -3.40 13.42 -4.00
CA ASP A 45 -2.53 13.72 -5.14
C ASP A 45 -3.39 13.75 -6.40
N VAL A 46 -2.89 14.29 -7.51
CA VAL A 46 -3.63 14.35 -8.78
C VAL A 46 -3.81 12.97 -9.41
N PRO A 47 -4.85 12.72 -10.24
CA PRO A 47 -5.03 11.43 -10.90
C PRO A 47 -3.80 11.02 -11.75
N GLY A 48 -3.51 9.72 -11.83
CA GLY A 48 -2.44 9.18 -12.68
C GLY A 48 -1.02 9.13 -12.09
N VAL A 49 -0.81 9.64 -10.87
CA VAL A 49 0.52 9.74 -10.22
C VAL A 49 1.03 8.48 -9.49
N GLY A 50 0.50 7.31 -9.83
CA GLY A 50 0.98 6.02 -9.30
C GLY A 50 0.44 5.60 -7.93
N LYS A 51 -0.68 6.17 -7.45
CA LYS A 51 -1.32 5.76 -6.18
C LYS A 51 -1.64 4.27 -6.12
N THR A 52 -2.33 3.75 -7.15
CA THR A 52 -2.63 2.32 -7.27
C THR A 52 -1.36 1.49 -7.41
N THR A 53 -0.38 1.99 -8.16
CA THR A 53 0.91 1.35 -8.36
C THR A 53 1.68 1.18 -7.05
N LEU A 54 1.66 2.19 -6.17
CA LEU A 54 2.27 2.12 -4.84
C LEU A 54 1.64 1.00 -4.01
N ALA A 55 0.31 0.96 -3.94
CA ALA A 55 -0.40 -0.06 -3.16
C ALA A 55 -0.16 -1.48 -3.71
N GLN A 56 -0.13 -1.65 -5.03
CA GLN A 56 0.21 -2.92 -5.67
C GLN A 56 1.67 -3.34 -5.45
N ALA A 57 2.61 -2.40 -5.57
CA ALA A 57 4.04 -2.66 -5.35
C ALA A 57 4.30 -3.06 -3.90
N LEU A 58 3.65 -2.40 -2.94
CA LEU A 58 3.72 -2.73 -1.52
C LEU A 58 3.22 -4.16 -1.26
N ALA A 59 2.03 -4.50 -1.77
CA ALA A 59 1.45 -5.82 -1.59
C ALA A 59 2.31 -6.93 -2.22
N ARG A 60 2.79 -6.74 -3.47
CA ARG A 60 3.66 -7.71 -4.14
C ARG A 60 5.01 -7.89 -3.45
N SER A 61 5.59 -6.80 -2.92
CA SER A 61 6.89 -6.86 -2.23
C SER A 61 6.80 -7.49 -0.83
N THR A 62 5.59 -7.70 -0.31
CA THR A 62 5.34 -8.25 1.03
C THR A 62 4.45 -9.50 1.00
N GLU A 63 4.22 -10.05 -0.19
CA GLU A 63 3.39 -11.26 -0.41
C GLU A 63 1.96 -11.12 0.13
N LEU A 64 1.43 -9.90 0.18
CA LEU A 64 0.07 -9.60 0.62
C LEU A 64 -0.91 -9.58 -0.55
N SER A 65 -2.18 -9.83 -0.24
CA SER A 65 -3.27 -9.62 -1.20
C SER A 65 -3.52 -8.13 -1.42
N PHE A 66 -3.78 -7.75 -2.67
CA PHE A 66 -4.22 -6.39 -3.03
C PHE A 66 -5.65 -6.42 -3.54
N LYS A 67 -6.52 -5.58 -2.98
CA LYS A 67 -7.88 -5.32 -3.47
C LYS A 67 -8.06 -3.82 -3.67
N ARG A 68 -8.67 -3.44 -4.80
CA ARG A 68 -9.03 -2.05 -5.10
C ARG A 68 -10.54 -1.92 -5.13
N ILE A 69 -11.06 -0.98 -4.36
CA ILE A 69 -12.47 -0.57 -4.40
C ILE A 69 -12.50 0.85 -4.96
N GLN A 70 -13.25 1.06 -6.03
CA GLN A 70 -13.51 2.40 -6.55
C GLN A 70 -14.75 2.93 -5.85
N PHE A 71 -14.60 4.03 -5.12
CA PHE A 71 -15.73 4.71 -4.51
C PHE A 71 -16.51 5.46 -5.59
N THR A 72 -17.83 5.28 -5.57
CA THR A 72 -18.84 5.97 -6.39
C THR A 72 -19.95 6.46 -5.46
N SER A 73 -20.78 7.40 -5.92
CA SER A 73 -21.84 8.00 -5.08
C SER A 73 -22.96 7.02 -4.71
N ASP A 74 -23.05 5.91 -5.42
CA ASP A 74 -24.06 4.86 -5.29
C ASP A 74 -23.54 3.60 -4.58
N LEU A 75 -22.27 3.55 -4.19
CA LEU A 75 -21.68 2.40 -3.51
C LEU A 75 -22.40 2.13 -2.17
N LEU A 76 -22.93 0.92 -1.99
CA LEU A 76 -23.61 0.51 -0.76
C LEU A 76 -22.63 -0.22 0.18
N PRO A 77 -22.88 -0.20 1.51
CA PRO A 77 -22.08 -0.98 2.46
C PRO A 77 -22.01 -2.48 2.12
N SER A 78 -23.08 -3.04 1.54
CA SER A 78 -23.14 -4.43 1.09
C SER A 78 -22.15 -4.75 -0.03
N ASP A 79 -21.75 -3.77 -0.84
CA ASP A 79 -20.76 -3.95 -1.91
C ASP A 79 -19.34 -4.11 -1.36
N ILE A 80 -19.11 -3.68 -0.11
CA ILE A 80 -17.81 -3.75 0.57
C ILE A 80 -17.77 -4.91 1.56
N LEU A 81 -18.80 -5.03 2.41
CA LEU A 81 -18.88 -6.04 3.46
C LEU A 81 -19.35 -7.40 2.92
N GLY A 82 -19.97 -7.41 1.74
CA GLY A 82 -20.69 -8.57 1.21
C GLY A 82 -22.11 -8.66 1.78
N VAL A 83 -22.94 -9.47 1.12
CA VAL A 83 -24.26 -9.86 1.62
C VAL A 83 -24.14 -11.14 2.42
N SER A 84 -24.75 -11.19 3.61
CA SER A 84 -24.88 -12.43 4.37
C SER A 84 -26.03 -13.22 3.77
N VAL A 85 -25.72 -14.33 3.09
CA VAL A 85 -26.71 -15.32 2.69
C VAL A 85 -26.74 -16.35 3.82
N LEU A 86 -27.85 -16.38 4.56
CA LEU A 86 -28.13 -17.39 5.59
C LEU A 86 -28.76 -18.64 4.96
#